data_AF-A0A9P5KYC3-F1
#
_entry.id   AF-A0A9P5KYC3-F1
#
_cell.length_a   1.000
_cell.length_b   1.000
_cell.length_c   1.000
_cell.angle_alpha   90.00
_cell.angle_beta   90.00
_cell.angle_gamma   90.00
#
_symmetry.space_group_name_H-M   'P 1'
#
loop_
_entity.id
_entity.type
_entity.pdbx_description
1 polymer ?
#
loop_
_entity_poly.entity_id
_entity_poly.type
_entity_poly.pdbx_seq_one_letter_code
_entity_poly.pdbx_strand_id
1 'polypeptide(L)'
;MADRKDAAEAAEATHIEGTTNESSALNQNALKILWTNPTILFASLFANLGSFMYGFDNTILAMALPMVPFEKQFGTSYSTSAGTSYIIPAHWQSLWNALAQVATGLGSFLVALISDSYGRRMSFFVAGIISAAGIAVLYVSAHPAVFLVGKIINGVALGMAIAAGQTYVAEVSPMKCRGILLSIYIFSLYLGSLIGSIIANSRVNIESDAGYKVMFSIGFIWAGLLVLFAWVVPESPIHWIRKEKVDKARKAFQQLYTERADIASILDEAIQTNNEEQEMRSTTREVGYIDCFRGTNWRRTRIVLYCNGVNQLLGSTFAGNGPYFLVNAGMTSKNATLVSEIGGALNCVSMLVVFYLLTQFTRRSIILWGVSLCAVMFLPMGIAGCFPSSSAALWTIGILMQAVTVLGFAPSIGPAAAVAAEIPQLRLKSKSQSIGFLFNFLFSTIWNAFVPYLFNADEANLGGKMGFIFFATAVFSFAILWYELPETKDITYSQLDHLFHNRVPARQFRSAATEIEAFSNNKA
;
A
#
# COMPACT_ATOMS: atom_id res chain seq x y z
N MET A 1 -46.36 25.31 3.81
CA MET A 1 -45.12 25.16 3.00
C MET A 1 -43.90 25.81 3.66
N ALA A 2 -44.08 26.80 4.55
CA ALA A 2 -43.00 27.37 5.37
C ALA A 2 -42.58 26.43 6.53
N ASP A 3 -43.51 25.88 7.31
CA ASP A 3 -43.22 24.98 8.46
C ASP A 3 -42.42 23.71 8.15
N ARG A 4 -42.42 23.23 6.89
CA ARG A 4 -41.64 22.04 6.49
C ARG A 4 -40.19 22.36 6.14
N LYS A 5 -39.89 23.63 5.88
CA LYS A 5 -38.56 24.10 5.49
C LYS A 5 -37.74 24.41 6.75
N ASP A 6 -38.38 25.08 7.71
CA ASP A 6 -37.79 25.41 9.00
C ASP A 6 -37.52 24.14 9.84
N ALA A 7 -38.35 23.10 9.70
CA ALA A 7 -38.09 21.78 10.31
C ALA A 7 -36.94 21.00 9.64
N ALA A 8 -36.66 21.25 8.36
CA ALA A 8 -35.55 20.63 7.62
C ALA A 8 -34.22 21.34 7.91
N GLU A 9 -34.23 22.67 8.01
CA GLU A 9 -33.08 23.50 8.38
C GLU A 9 -32.67 23.30 9.86
N ALA A 10 -33.64 23.12 10.78
CA ALA A 10 -33.35 22.74 12.16
C ALA A 10 -32.78 21.31 12.30
N ALA A 11 -33.19 20.38 11.43
CA ALA A 11 -32.64 19.01 11.38
C ALA A 11 -31.22 18.96 10.77
N GLU A 12 -30.92 19.89 9.86
CA GLU A 12 -29.60 20.02 9.22
C GLU A 12 -28.59 20.69 10.18
N ALA A 13 -29.01 21.70 10.95
CA ALA A 13 -28.19 22.35 11.98
C ALA A 13 -27.85 21.41 13.16
N THR A 14 -28.80 20.57 13.60
CA THR A 14 -28.53 19.52 14.61
C THR A 14 -27.63 18.40 14.08
N HIS A 15 -27.62 18.15 12.76
CA HIS A 15 -26.69 17.21 12.12
C HIS A 15 -25.25 17.73 12.11
N ILE A 16 -25.05 19.05 11.94
CA ILE A 16 -23.72 19.68 11.80
C ILE A 16 -23.01 19.81 13.16
N GLU A 17 -23.71 20.21 14.23
CA GLU A 17 -23.14 20.17 15.60
C GLU A 17 -22.89 18.74 16.10
N GLY A 18 -23.66 17.76 15.60
CA GLY A 18 -23.39 16.34 15.79
C GLY A 18 -22.02 15.94 15.24
N THR A 19 -21.72 16.26 13.98
CA THR A 19 -20.56 15.73 13.23
C THR A 19 -19.17 16.13 13.78
N THR A 20 -19.01 17.31 14.37
CA THR A 20 -17.71 17.78 14.88
C THR A 20 -17.37 17.20 16.25
N ASN A 21 -18.33 17.11 17.16
CA ASN A 21 -18.22 16.33 18.40
C ASN A 21 -18.19 14.82 18.12
N GLU A 22 -18.85 14.37 17.04
CA GLU A 22 -18.84 12.99 16.58
C GLU A 22 -17.48 12.54 16.11
N SER A 23 -16.63 13.34 15.45
CA SER A 23 -15.33 12.84 14.95
C SER A 23 -14.37 12.37 16.06
N SER A 24 -14.37 13.06 17.22
CA SER A 24 -13.55 12.70 18.39
C SER A 24 -14.24 11.64 19.27
N ALA A 25 -15.57 11.71 19.41
CA ALA A 25 -16.38 10.67 20.06
C ALA A 25 -16.45 9.36 19.24
N LEU A 26 -16.38 9.42 17.90
CA LEU A 26 -16.36 8.28 16.98
C LEU A 26 -15.08 7.50 17.13
N ASN A 27 -13.92 8.14 17.33
CA ASN A 27 -12.67 7.41 17.53
C ASN A 27 -12.64 6.66 18.87
N GLN A 28 -13.19 7.25 19.93
CA GLN A 28 -13.35 6.57 21.22
C GLN A 28 -14.41 5.45 21.15
N ASN A 29 -15.52 5.69 20.44
CA ASN A 29 -16.56 4.68 20.21
C ASN A 29 -16.10 3.57 19.26
N ALA A 30 -15.29 3.86 18.25
CA ALA A 30 -14.78 2.90 17.26
C ALA A 30 -13.78 1.93 17.88
N LEU A 31 -12.86 2.42 18.71
CA LEU A 31 -11.98 1.56 19.50
C LEU A 31 -12.81 0.69 20.43
N LYS A 32 -13.77 1.25 21.16
CA LYS A 32 -14.66 0.49 22.05
C LYS A 32 -15.43 -0.61 21.28
N ILE A 33 -15.96 -0.32 20.09
CA ILE A 33 -16.63 -1.29 19.21
C ILE A 33 -15.70 -2.41 18.74
N LEU A 34 -14.42 -2.10 18.47
CA LEU A 34 -13.41 -3.10 18.10
C LEU A 34 -13.04 -4.01 19.27
N TRP A 35 -12.92 -3.46 20.48
CA TRP A 35 -12.69 -4.23 21.69
C TRP A 35 -13.89 -5.11 22.07
N THR A 36 -15.12 -4.69 21.76
CA THR A 36 -16.34 -5.48 21.94
C THR A 36 -16.48 -6.63 20.92
N ASN A 37 -15.86 -6.52 19.73
CA ASN A 37 -15.94 -7.52 18.66
C ASN A 37 -14.55 -8.09 18.29
N PRO A 38 -13.94 -8.92 19.16
CA PRO A 38 -12.60 -9.46 18.94
C PRO A 38 -12.51 -10.33 17.68
N THR A 39 -13.61 -10.97 17.25
CA THR A 39 -13.66 -11.80 16.05
C THR A 39 -13.46 -10.98 14.77
N ILE A 40 -13.99 -9.75 14.71
CA ILE A 40 -13.80 -8.84 13.58
C ILE A 40 -12.36 -8.35 13.52
N LEU A 41 -11.78 -8.03 14.69
CA LEU A 41 -10.38 -7.63 14.78
C LEU A 41 -9.46 -8.77 14.33
N PHE A 42 -9.70 -9.99 14.81
CA PHE A 42 -8.94 -11.18 14.42
C PHE A 42 -9.09 -11.45 12.91
N ALA A 43 -10.30 -11.46 12.39
CA ALA A 43 -10.55 -11.66 10.97
C ALA A 43 -9.88 -10.58 10.10
N SER A 44 -9.85 -9.33 10.57
CA SER A 44 -9.23 -8.22 9.83
C SER A 44 -7.70 -8.25 9.89
N LEU A 45 -7.11 -8.61 11.02
CA LEU A 45 -5.65 -8.76 11.17
C LEU A 45 -5.12 -9.85 10.24
N PHE A 46 -5.78 -11.00 10.23
CA PHE A 46 -5.37 -12.12 9.38
C PHE A 46 -5.73 -11.91 7.90
N ALA A 47 -6.81 -11.18 7.58
CA ALA A 47 -7.08 -10.82 6.19
C ALA A 47 -5.98 -9.93 5.60
N ASN A 48 -5.26 -9.17 6.44
CA ASN A 48 -4.10 -8.37 6.04
C ASN A 48 -2.80 -9.19 5.91
N LEU A 49 -2.82 -10.50 6.14
CA LEU A 49 -1.65 -11.38 5.99
C LEU A 49 -1.07 -11.37 4.57
N GLY A 50 -1.89 -11.13 3.53
CA GLY A 50 -1.39 -10.96 2.16
C GLY A 50 -0.40 -9.80 2.01
N SER A 51 -0.71 -8.66 2.65
CA SER A 51 0.16 -7.48 2.71
C SER A 51 1.46 -7.76 3.45
N PHE A 52 1.35 -8.50 4.56
CA PHE A 52 2.51 -8.97 5.32
C PHE A 52 3.44 -9.82 4.44
N MET A 53 2.87 -10.80 3.72
CA MET A 53 3.63 -11.66 2.81
C MET A 53 4.32 -10.87 1.70
N TYR A 54 3.66 -9.84 1.16
CA TYR A 54 4.23 -8.98 0.14
C TYR A 54 5.40 -8.13 0.67
N GLY A 55 5.28 -7.58 1.89
CA GLY A 55 6.40 -6.89 2.55
C GLY A 55 7.58 -7.84 2.80
N PHE A 56 7.29 -9.04 3.27
CA PHE A 56 8.27 -10.08 3.56
C PHE A 56 9.03 -10.56 2.30
N ASP A 57 8.34 -10.87 1.20
CA ASP A 57 8.95 -11.38 -0.03
C ASP A 57 9.89 -10.35 -0.71
N ASN A 58 9.49 -9.08 -0.72
CA ASN A 58 10.30 -8.00 -1.27
C ASN A 58 11.58 -7.79 -0.45
N THR A 59 11.48 -7.78 0.88
CA THR A 59 12.65 -7.57 1.74
C THR A 59 13.60 -8.77 1.72
N ILE A 60 13.09 -10.00 1.70
CA ILE A 60 13.96 -11.18 1.62
C ILE A 60 14.78 -11.19 0.33
N LEU A 61 14.18 -10.85 -0.81
CA LEU A 61 14.94 -10.75 -2.05
C LEU A 61 16.05 -9.70 -1.92
N ALA A 62 15.71 -8.50 -1.46
CA ALA A 62 16.66 -7.40 -1.28
C ALA A 62 17.84 -7.75 -0.36
N MET A 63 17.58 -8.54 0.69
CA MET A 63 18.60 -8.99 1.65
C MET A 63 19.37 -10.22 1.18
N ALA A 64 18.76 -11.06 0.33
CA ALA A 64 19.42 -12.22 -0.25
C ALA A 64 20.43 -11.84 -1.33
N LEU A 65 20.16 -10.77 -2.11
CA LEU A 65 21.07 -10.26 -3.14
C LEU A 65 22.53 -10.08 -2.65
N PRO A 66 22.81 -9.42 -1.51
CA PRO A 66 24.18 -9.23 -1.01
C PRO A 66 24.77 -10.41 -0.23
N MET A 67 24.10 -11.57 -0.19
CA MET A 67 24.62 -12.75 0.51
C MET A 67 25.59 -13.52 -0.38
N VAL A 68 26.80 -13.78 0.14
CA VAL A 68 27.84 -14.58 -0.53
C VAL A 68 27.33 -15.90 -1.14
N PRO A 69 26.53 -16.75 -0.45
CA PRO A 69 26.03 -17.99 -1.06
C PRO A 69 25.07 -17.74 -2.23
N PHE A 70 24.30 -16.65 -2.19
CA PHE A 70 23.37 -16.30 -3.27
C PHE A 70 24.11 -15.77 -4.50
N GLU A 71 25.13 -14.92 -4.29
CA GLU A 71 26.02 -14.45 -5.36
C GLU A 71 26.80 -15.60 -6.02
N LYS A 72 27.29 -16.57 -5.25
CA LYS A 72 28.00 -17.74 -5.82
C LYS A 72 27.10 -18.62 -6.69
N GLN A 73 25.82 -18.72 -6.36
CA GLN A 73 24.90 -19.62 -7.06
C GLN A 73 24.24 -18.96 -8.28
N PHE A 74 23.91 -17.67 -8.22
CA PHE A 74 23.19 -16.97 -9.28
C PHE A 74 24.00 -15.87 -9.97
N GLY A 75 25.17 -15.53 -9.45
CA GLY A 75 26.07 -14.54 -10.01
C GLY A 75 26.97 -15.10 -11.11
N THR A 76 27.48 -14.20 -11.94
CA THR A 76 28.53 -14.50 -12.92
C THR A 76 29.86 -13.97 -12.42
N SER A 77 30.96 -14.67 -12.72
CA SER A 77 32.30 -14.22 -12.33
C SER A 77 32.64 -12.89 -13.02
N TYR A 78 32.86 -11.84 -12.23
CA TYR A 78 33.31 -10.53 -12.69
C TYR A 78 34.73 -10.29 -12.18
N SER A 79 35.69 -10.13 -13.10
CA SER A 79 37.07 -9.84 -12.73
C SER A 79 37.25 -8.35 -12.45
N THR A 80 37.39 -8.01 -11.17
CA THR A 80 37.84 -6.69 -10.74
C THR A 80 39.36 -6.71 -10.53
N SER A 81 40.03 -5.56 -10.58
CA SER A 81 41.49 -5.43 -10.37
C SER A 81 42.03 -5.94 -9.02
N ALA A 82 41.15 -6.36 -8.09
CA ALA A 82 41.49 -6.90 -6.78
C ALA A 82 41.16 -8.41 -6.60
N GLY A 83 40.63 -9.09 -7.64
CA GLY A 83 40.26 -10.51 -7.61
C GLY A 83 38.95 -10.83 -8.34
N THR A 84 38.59 -12.12 -8.38
CA THR A 84 37.32 -12.60 -8.96
C THR A 84 36.19 -12.40 -7.95
N SER A 85 35.35 -11.38 -8.16
CA SER A 85 34.12 -11.17 -7.39
C SER A 85 32.93 -11.71 -8.18
N TYR A 86 31.94 -12.28 -7.50
CA TYR A 86 30.69 -12.67 -8.12
C TYR A 86 29.73 -11.49 -8.04
N ILE A 87 29.24 -11.03 -9.18
CA ILE A 87 28.20 -9.99 -9.23
C ILE A 87 26.98 -10.61 -9.89
N ILE A 88 25.81 -10.31 -9.32
CA ILE A 88 24.55 -10.72 -9.92
C ILE A 88 24.25 -9.73 -11.04
N PRO A 89 24.15 -10.17 -12.31
CA PRO A 89 23.90 -9.27 -13.43
C PRO A 89 22.67 -8.39 -13.21
N ALA A 90 22.77 -7.11 -13.58
CA ALA A 90 21.69 -6.14 -13.40
C ALA A 90 20.37 -6.58 -14.08
N HIS A 91 20.46 -7.28 -15.22
CA HIS A 91 19.27 -7.75 -15.94
C HIS A 91 18.48 -8.79 -15.15
N TRP A 92 19.13 -9.69 -14.40
CA TRP A 92 18.42 -10.67 -13.57
C TRP A 92 17.74 -10.02 -12.36
N GLN A 93 18.42 -9.09 -11.68
CA GLN A 93 17.83 -8.32 -10.57
C GLN A 93 16.61 -7.51 -11.04
N SER A 94 16.76 -6.86 -12.19
CA SER A 94 15.71 -6.11 -12.88
C SER A 94 14.52 -7.01 -13.22
N LEU A 95 14.76 -8.17 -13.85
CA LEU A 95 13.72 -9.12 -14.20
C LEU A 95 12.99 -9.68 -12.98
N TRP A 96 13.71 -10.09 -11.93
CA TRP A 96 13.10 -10.65 -10.71
C TRP A 96 12.19 -9.66 -10.01
N ASN A 97 12.60 -8.38 -9.91
CA ASN A 97 11.78 -7.35 -9.27
C ASN A 97 10.64 -6.87 -10.19
N ALA A 98 10.93 -6.53 -11.44
CA ALA A 98 9.93 -5.97 -12.36
C ALA A 98 8.82 -6.96 -12.69
N LEU A 99 9.16 -8.22 -13.02
CA LEU A 99 8.15 -9.22 -13.36
C LEU A 99 7.34 -9.69 -12.14
N ALA A 100 7.91 -9.63 -10.94
CA ALA A 100 7.14 -9.87 -9.71
C ALA A 100 6.03 -8.80 -9.52
N GLN A 101 6.30 -7.53 -9.86
CA GLN A 101 5.29 -6.47 -9.79
C GLN A 101 4.21 -6.62 -10.86
N VAL A 102 4.58 -7.01 -12.08
CA VAL A 102 3.60 -7.34 -13.14
C VAL A 102 2.72 -8.51 -12.71
N ALA A 103 3.33 -9.57 -12.18
CA ALA A 103 2.61 -10.73 -11.67
C ALA A 103 1.65 -10.38 -10.52
N THR A 104 2.07 -9.53 -9.60
CA THR A 104 1.23 -9.02 -8.50
C THR A 104 0.03 -8.22 -9.03
N GLY A 105 0.25 -7.35 -10.02
CA GLY A 105 -0.83 -6.66 -10.71
C GLY A 105 -1.82 -7.62 -11.37
N LEU A 106 -1.33 -8.61 -12.14
CA LEU A 106 -2.16 -9.63 -12.79
C LEU A 106 -2.95 -10.48 -11.78
N GLY A 107 -2.31 -10.89 -10.68
CA GLY A 107 -2.97 -11.63 -9.59
C GLY A 107 -4.13 -10.86 -8.98
N SER A 108 -3.97 -9.54 -8.82
CA SER A 108 -5.02 -8.64 -8.31
C SER A 108 -6.26 -8.63 -9.23
N PHE A 109 -6.08 -8.75 -10.55
CA PHE A 109 -7.19 -8.87 -11.50
C PHE A 109 -7.82 -10.26 -11.50
N LEU A 110 -7.02 -11.32 -11.45
CA LEU A 110 -7.51 -12.70 -11.43
C LEU A 110 -8.37 -12.98 -10.20
N VAL A 111 -7.99 -12.43 -9.04
CA VAL A 111 -8.79 -12.62 -7.82
C VAL A 111 -10.14 -11.94 -7.87
N ALA A 112 -10.31 -10.85 -8.64
CA ALA A 112 -11.64 -10.23 -8.78
C ALA A 112 -12.66 -11.23 -9.36
N LEU A 113 -12.26 -11.97 -10.41
CA LEU A 113 -13.11 -12.99 -11.06
C LEU A 113 -13.44 -14.16 -10.11
N ILE A 114 -12.44 -14.63 -9.36
CA ILE A 114 -12.58 -15.75 -8.42
C ILE A 114 -13.41 -15.33 -7.20
N SER A 115 -13.17 -14.14 -6.66
CA SER A 115 -13.82 -13.61 -5.47
C SER A 115 -15.31 -13.39 -5.69
N ASP A 116 -15.69 -12.85 -6.85
CA ASP A 116 -17.10 -12.64 -7.20
C ASP A 116 -17.83 -13.96 -7.48
N SER A 117 -17.16 -14.92 -8.11
CA SER A 117 -17.77 -16.20 -8.48
C SER A 117 -17.82 -17.22 -7.33
N TYR A 118 -16.76 -17.35 -6.54
CA TYR A 118 -16.62 -18.40 -5.52
C TYR A 118 -16.62 -17.86 -4.08
N GLY A 119 -16.30 -16.58 -3.89
CA GLY A 119 -16.20 -15.95 -2.57
C GLY A 119 -14.79 -15.58 -2.18
N ARG A 120 -14.69 -14.80 -1.11
CA ARG A 120 -13.44 -14.21 -0.61
C ARG A 120 -12.63 -15.29 0.10
N ARG A 121 -13.29 -16.22 0.79
CA ARG A 121 -12.66 -17.38 1.45
C ARG A 121 -11.89 -18.26 0.46
N MET A 122 -12.52 -18.61 -0.66
CA MET A 122 -11.88 -19.41 -1.71
C MET A 122 -10.70 -18.68 -2.36
N SER A 123 -10.78 -17.35 -2.45
CA SER A 123 -9.69 -16.52 -2.97
C SER A 123 -8.42 -16.64 -2.10
N PHE A 124 -8.57 -16.62 -0.76
CA PHE A 124 -7.44 -16.88 0.14
C PHE A 124 -6.89 -18.30 -0.04
N PHE A 125 -7.75 -19.32 -0.06
CA PHE A 125 -7.30 -20.71 -0.21
C PHE A 125 -6.47 -20.92 -1.49
N VAL A 126 -6.95 -20.41 -2.62
CA VAL A 126 -6.25 -20.50 -3.91
C VAL A 126 -4.93 -19.71 -3.86
N ALA A 127 -4.94 -18.49 -3.32
CA ALA A 127 -3.72 -17.69 -3.18
C ALA A 127 -2.67 -18.39 -2.32
N GLY A 128 -3.06 -19.04 -1.22
CA GLY A 128 -2.15 -19.78 -0.35
C GLY A 128 -1.49 -20.96 -1.04
N ILE A 129 -2.25 -21.74 -1.82
CA ILE A 129 -1.71 -22.88 -2.59
C ILE A 129 -0.75 -22.40 -3.68
N ILE A 130 -1.11 -21.36 -4.43
CA ILE A 130 -0.25 -20.81 -5.49
C ILE A 130 1.03 -20.23 -4.87
N SER A 131 0.95 -19.55 -3.72
CA SER A 131 2.13 -19.05 -3.01
C SER A 131 3.03 -20.19 -2.56
N ALA A 132 2.48 -21.25 -1.96
CA ALA A 132 3.25 -22.43 -1.58
C ALA A 132 3.95 -23.08 -2.78
N ALA A 133 3.28 -23.19 -3.93
CA ALA A 133 3.90 -23.68 -5.17
C ALA A 133 5.03 -22.75 -5.65
N GLY A 134 4.83 -21.43 -5.62
CA GLY A 134 5.86 -20.45 -5.97
C GLY A 134 7.09 -20.55 -5.08
N ILE A 135 6.89 -20.67 -3.77
CA ILE A 135 7.97 -20.83 -2.78
C ILE A 135 8.70 -22.17 -2.96
N ALA A 136 7.99 -23.26 -3.30
CA ALA A 136 8.62 -24.53 -3.63
C ALA A 136 9.58 -24.43 -4.82
N VAL A 137 9.15 -23.72 -5.87
CA VAL A 137 10.00 -23.46 -7.04
C VAL A 137 11.20 -22.59 -6.65
N LEU A 138 11.01 -21.56 -5.83
CA LEU A 138 12.11 -20.73 -5.32
C LEU A 138 13.12 -21.55 -4.50
N TYR A 139 12.65 -22.48 -3.68
CA TYR A 139 13.51 -23.34 -2.85
C TYR A 139 14.37 -24.29 -3.68
N VAL A 140 13.79 -24.89 -4.73
CA VAL A 140 14.47 -25.88 -5.61
C VAL A 140 15.33 -25.19 -6.68
N SER A 141 15.15 -23.88 -6.89
CA SER A 141 15.82 -23.16 -7.97
C SER A 141 17.35 -23.23 -7.89
N ALA A 142 17.96 -23.80 -8.93
CA ALA A 142 19.41 -23.83 -9.15
C ALA A 142 19.85 -22.86 -10.27
N HIS A 143 18.90 -22.37 -11.09
CA HIS A 143 19.16 -21.46 -12.20
C HIS A 143 18.36 -20.15 -12.07
N PRO A 144 18.92 -19.00 -12.50
CA PRO A 144 18.25 -17.69 -12.43
C PRO A 144 16.86 -17.65 -13.10
N ALA A 145 16.69 -18.39 -14.20
CA ALA A 145 15.42 -18.48 -14.92
C ALA A 145 14.35 -19.24 -14.12
N VAL A 146 14.73 -20.31 -13.41
CA VAL A 146 13.80 -21.07 -12.54
C VAL A 146 13.40 -20.22 -11.33
N PHE A 147 14.35 -19.45 -10.79
CA PHE A 147 14.06 -18.48 -9.73
C PHE A 147 13.05 -17.42 -10.20
N LEU A 148 13.18 -16.92 -11.42
CA LEU A 148 12.23 -15.97 -12.01
C LEU A 148 10.82 -16.56 -12.12
N VAL A 149 10.69 -17.81 -12.58
CA VAL A 149 9.38 -18.49 -12.65
C VAL A 149 8.75 -18.61 -11.26
N GLY A 150 9.53 -18.98 -10.24
CA GLY A 150 9.07 -19.02 -8.86
C GLY A 150 8.57 -17.66 -8.36
N LYS A 151 9.30 -16.56 -8.70
CA LYS A 151 8.90 -15.19 -8.36
C LYS A 151 7.61 -14.76 -9.06
N ILE A 152 7.41 -15.12 -10.32
CA ILE A 152 6.17 -14.81 -11.04
C ILE A 152 4.98 -15.54 -10.40
N ILE A 153 5.12 -16.83 -10.12
CA ILE A 153 4.06 -17.63 -9.48
C ILE A 153 3.72 -17.06 -8.10
N ASN A 154 4.73 -16.76 -7.28
CA ASN A 154 4.52 -16.17 -5.96
C ASN A 154 3.91 -14.76 -6.07
N GLY A 155 4.36 -13.94 -7.03
CA GLY A 155 3.82 -12.60 -7.27
C GLY A 155 2.31 -12.61 -7.58
N VAL A 156 1.86 -13.54 -8.44
CA VAL A 156 0.41 -13.73 -8.69
C VAL A 156 -0.34 -14.01 -7.39
N ALA A 157 0.18 -14.93 -6.56
CA ALA A 157 -0.45 -15.26 -5.28
C ALA A 157 -0.51 -14.08 -4.30
N LEU A 158 0.57 -13.30 -4.20
CA LEU A 158 0.65 -12.11 -3.34
C LEU A 158 -0.38 -11.06 -3.77
N GLY A 159 -0.50 -10.80 -5.07
CA GLY A 159 -1.51 -9.89 -5.63
C GLY A 159 -2.93 -10.33 -5.33
N MET A 160 -3.23 -11.63 -5.49
CA MET A 160 -4.53 -12.20 -5.13
C MET A 160 -4.83 -12.01 -3.63
N ALA A 161 -3.86 -12.29 -2.76
CA ALA A 161 -4.02 -12.20 -1.32
C ALA A 161 -4.26 -10.76 -0.84
N ILE A 162 -3.55 -9.78 -1.40
CA ILE A 162 -3.73 -8.35 -1.06
C ILE A 162 -5.14 -7.88 -1.43
N ALA A 163 -5.56 -8.09 -2.68
CA ALA A 163 -6.85 -7.60 -3.16
C ALA A 163 -8.04 -8.31 -2.49
N ALA A 164 -7.94 -9.62 -2.24
CA ALA A 164 -8.93 -10.36 -1.45
C ALA A 164 -8.97 -9.85 0.01
N GLY A 165 -7.80 -9.61 0.63
CA GLY A 165 -7.64 -9.06 1.96
C GLY A 165 -8.40 -7.74 2.15
N GLN A 166 -8.12 -6.76 1.29
CA GLN A 166 -8.75 -5.43 1.37
C GLN A 166 -10.25 -5.48 1.16
N THR A 167 -10.72 -6.30 0.22
CA THR A 167 -12.15 -6.44 -0.07
C THR A 167 -12.86 -7.12 1.10
N TYR A 168 -12.27 -8.17 1.66
CA TYR A 168 -12.84 -8.87 2.82
C TYR A 168 -12.93 -7.96 4.05
N VAL A 169 -11.87 -7.21 4.35
CA VAL A 169 -11.88 -6.24 5.46
C VAL A 169 -12.96 -5.17 5.23
N ALA A 170 -13.10 -4.65 4.01
CA ALA A 170 -14.12 -3.65 3.69
C ALA A 170 -15.55 -4.18 3.90
N GLU A 171 -15.80 -5.45 3.59
CA GLU A 171 -17.14 -6.05 3.65
C GLU A 171 -17.52 -6.55 5.05
N VAL A 172 -16.55 -6.90 5.88
CA VAL A 172 -16.77 -7.42 7.24
C VAL A 172 -16.70 -6.33 8.32
N SER A 173 -16.04 -5.21 8.02
CA SER A 173 -15.87 -4.14 8.99
C SER A 173 -17.13 -3.27 9.14
N PRO A 174 -17.50 -2.88 10.38
CA PRO A 174 -18.50 -1.86 10.63
C PRO A 174 -18.10 -0.53 9.98
N MET A 175 -19.07 0.21 9.45
CA MET A 175 -18.81 1.48 8.73
C MET A 175 -17.95 2.46 9.54
N LYS A 176 -18.19 2.56 10.85
CA LYS A 176 -17.49 3.47 11.77
C LYS A 176 -16.01 3.13 11.97
N CYS A 177 -15.61 1.85 11.88
CA CYS A 177 -14.24 1.39 12.14
C CYS A 177 -13.48 0.97 10.87
N ARG A 178 -14.17 0.89 9.73
CA ARG A 178 -13.65 0.41 8.45
C ARG A 178 -12.37 1.11 8.01
N GLY A 179 -12.29 2.44 8.17
CA GLY A 179 -11.10 3.21 7.79
C GLY A 179 -9.84 2.80 8.56
N ILE A 180 -9.98 2.53 9.86
CA ILE A 180 -8.88 2.07 10.71
C ILE A 180 -8.44 0.67 10.29
N LEU A 181 -9.39 -0.25 10.09
CA LEU A 181 -9.10 -1.64 9.71
C LEU A 181 -8.46 -1.77 8.32
N LEU A 182 -8.88 -0.95 7.36
CA LEU A 182 -8.25 -0.87 6.04
C LEU A 182 -6.84 -0.28 6.12
N SER A 183 -6.58 0.62 7.07
CA SER A 183 -5.26 1.22 7.26
C SER A 183 -4.22 0.25 7.84
N ILE A 184 -4.66 -0.80 8.56
CA ILE A 184 -3.78 -1.89 9.07
C ILE A 184 -3.00 -2.56 7.94
N TYR A 185 -3.53 -2.57 6.70
CA TYR A 185 -2.85 -3.05 5.49
C TYR A 185 -1.40 -2.57 5.38
N ILE A 186 -1.20 -1.24 5.44
CA ILE A 186 0.11 -0.63 5.23
C ILE A 186 1.04 -0.93 6.40
N PHE A 187 0.51 -0.93 7.62
CA PHE A 187 1.27 -1.32 8.81
C PHE A 187 1.73 -2.78 8.73
N SER A 188 0.85 -3.68 8.29
CA SER A 188 1.12 -5.10 8.12
C SER A 188 2.22 -5.34 7.07
N LEU A 189 2.23 -4.56 5.98
CA LEU A 189 3.29 -4.58 4.97
C LEU A 189 4.66 -4.23 5.57
N TYR A 190 4.76 -3.13 6.34
CA TYR A 190 6.03 -2.76 7.00
C TYR A 190 6.45 -3.76 8.08
N LEU A 191 5.50 -4.34 8.81
CA LEU A 191 5.78 -5.39 9.79
C LEU A 191 6.35 -6.65 9.12
N GLY A 192 5.83 -7.03 7.94
CA GLY A 192 6.38 -8.12 7.13
C GLY A 192 7.80 -7.84 6.66
N SER A 193 8.07 -6.61 6.23
CA SER A 193 9.42 -6.15 5.88
C SER A 193 10.38 -6.24 7.07
N LEU A 194 9.98 -5.77 8.26
CA LEU A 194 10.78 -5.85 9.48
C LEU A 194 11.13 -7.30 9.84
N ILE A 195 10.14 -8.20 9.86
CA ILE A 195 10.37 -9.62 10.18
C ILE A 195 11.30 -10.27 9.13
N GLY A 196 11.16 -9.91 7.85
CA GLY A 196 12.07 -10.31 6.79
C GLY A 196 13.52 -9.87 7.05
N SER A 197 13.72 -8.60 7.44
CA SER A 197 15.04 -8.06 7.79
C SER A 197 15.67 -8.76 9.00
N ILE A 198 14.90 -9.03 10.06
CA ILE A 198 15.38 -9.72 11.26
C ILE A 198 15.86 -11.14 10.92
N ILE A 199 15.05 -11.88 10.16
CA ILE A 199 15.39 -13.25 9.73
C ILE A 199 16.64 -13.23 8.86
N ALA A 200 16.72 -12.29 7.91
CA ALA A 200 17.90 -12.12 7.08
C ALA A 200 19.15 -11.87 7.92
N ASN A 201 19.12 -10.90 8.83
CA ASN A 201 20.25 -10.54 9.67
C ASN A 201 20.74 -11.71 10.53
N SER A 202 19.83 -12.56 11.02
CA SER A 202 20.18 -13.78 11.78
C SER A 202 20.93 -14.83 10.94
N ARG A 203 20.78 -14.79 9.60
CA ARG A 203 21.32 -15.79 8.66
C ARG A 203 22.48 -15.28 7.81
N VAL A 204 22.80 -13.99 7.84
CA VAL A 204 23.88 -13.36 7.04
C VAL A 204 25.25 -14.00 7.27
N ASN A 205 25.56 -14.51 8.47
CA ASN A 205 26.85 -15.12 8.77
C ASN A 205 26.96 -16.60 8.33
N ILE A 206 25.91 -17.18 7.73
CA ILE A 206 25.90 -18.58 7.31
C ILE A 206 26.34 -18.67 5.85
N GLU A 207 27.55 -19.18 5.62
CA GLU A 207 28.13 -19.29 4.28
C GLU A 207 27.61 -20.48 3.45
N SER A 208 26.82 -21.38 4.05
CA SER A 208 26.20 -22.50 3.33
C SER A 208 24.96 -22.05 2.54
N ASP A 209 24.62 -22.76 1.47
CA ASP A 209 23.37 -22.57 0.69
C ASP A 209 22.10 -22.51 1.57
N ALA A 210 22.13 -23.17 2.73
CA ALA A 210 21.02 -23.14 3.68
C ALA A 210 20.71 -21.71 4.19
N GLY A 211 21.67 -20.79 4.15
CA GLY A 211 21.49 -19.40 4.59
C GLY A 211 20.35 -18.70 3.85
N TYR A 212 20.43 -18.67 2.52
CA TYR A 212 19.40 -18.00 1.70
C TYR A 212 18.17 -18.91 1.47
N LYS A 213 18.34 -20.23 1.30
CA LYS A 213 17.22 -21.17 1.07
C LYS A 213 16.24 -21.18 2.25
N VAL A 214 16.72 -21.11 3.49
CA VAL A 214 15.87 -21.08 4.69
C VAL A 214 15.06 -19.78 4.75
N MET A 215 15.61 -18.65 4.33
CA MET A 215 14.89 -17.37 4.29
C MET A 215 13.64 -17.47 3.41
N PHE A 216 13.78 -18.01 2.19
CA PHE A 216 12.64 -18.26 1.30
C PHE A 216 11.69 -19.33 1.85
N SER A 217 12.21 -20.38 2.49
CA SER A 217 11.41 -21.47 3.06
C SER A 217 10.46 -21.01 4.16
N ILE A 218 10.84 -20.00 4.95
CA ILE A 218 9.95 -19.44 5.99
C ILE A 218 8.68 -18.86 5.35
N GLY A 219 8.71 -18.49 4.07
CA GLY A 219 7.53 -18.14 3.28
C GLY A 219 6.41 -19.19 3.35
N PHE A 220 6.74 -20.48 3.45
CA PHE A 220 5.75 -21.55 3.55
C PHE A 220 4.89 -21.44 4.81
N ILE A 221 5.44 -20.90 5.90
CA ILE A 221 4.69 -20.69 7.14
C ILE A 221 3.56 -19.68 6.87
N TRP A 222 3.87 -18.58 6.18
CA TRP A 222 2.87 -17.56 5.86
C TRP A 222 1.83 -18.05 4.85
N ALA A 223 2.25 -18.77 3.82
CA ALA A 223 1.33 -19.40 2.87
C ALA A 223 0.40 -20.41 3.57
N GLY A 224 0.94 -21.24 4.47
CA GLY A 224 0.17 -22.20 5.27
C GLY A 224 -0.82 -21.52 6.21
N LEU A 225 -0.41 -20.43 6.87
CA LEU A 225 -1.31 -19.61 7.69
C LEU A 225 -2.46 -19.02 6.87
N LEU A 226 -2.20 -18.64 5.62
CA LEU A 226 -3.23 -18.10 4.72
C LEU A 226 -4.25 -19.17 4.30
N VAL A 227 -3.80 -20.41 4.05
CA VAL A 227 -4.68 -21.56 3.81
C VAL A 227 -5.50 -21.90 5.05
N LEU A 228 -4.88 -21.92 6.23
CA LEU A 228 -5.56 -22.15 7.51
C LEU A 228 -6.62 -21.08 7.79
N PHE A 229 -6.27 -19.82 7.54
CA PHE A 229 -7.17 -18.69 7.67
C PHE A 229 -8.40 -18.85 6.76
N ALA A 230 -8.18 -19.27 5.51
CA ALA A 230 -9.27 -19.58 4.59
C ALA A 230 -10.19 -20.72 5.09
N TRP A 231 -9.85 -21.45 6.15
CA TRP A 231 -10.72 -22.48 6.73
C TRP A 231 -11.47 -22.04 7.98
N VAL A 232 -10.83 -21.22 8.80
CA VAL A 232 -11.35 -20.77 10.10
C VAL A 232 -12.38 -19.64 9.95
N VAL A 233 -12.32 -18.88 8.86
CA VAL A 233 -12.99 -17.58 8.76
C VAL A 233 -14.35 -17.69 8.07
N PRO A 234 -15.38 -16.98 8.55
CA PRO A 234 -16.65 -16.87 7.84
C PRO A 234 -16.45 -16.22 6.48
N GLU A 235 -17.21 -16.68 5.49
CA GLU A 235 -17.28 -16.00 4.20
C GLU A 235 -17.95 -14.63 4.36
N SER A 236 -17.60 -13.67 3.49
CA SER A 236 -18.15 -12.31 3.54
C SER A 236 -19.69 -12.31 3.55
N PRO A 237 -20.35 -11.65 4.51
CA PRO A 237 -21.81 -11.55 4.56
C PRO A 237 -22.39 -10.86 3.31
N ILE A 238 -21.71 -9.83 2.82
CA ILE A 238 -22.12 -9.04 1.65
C ILE A 238 -22.07 -9.90 0.38
N HIS A 239 -21.09 -10.80 0.27
CA HIS A 239 -21.04 -11.76 -0.84
C HIS A 239 -22.26 -12.68 -0.88
N TRP A 240 -22.74 -13.13 0.28
CA TRP A 240 -23.96 -13.95 0.36
C TRP A 240 -25.23 -13.15 0.05
N ILE A 241 -25.30 -11.88 0.47
CA ILE A 241 -26.41 -10.98 0.12
C ILE A 241 -26.46 -10.79 -1.40
N ARG A 242 -25.32 -10.52 -2.06
CA ARG A 242 -25.24 -10.38 -3.52
C ARG A 242 -25.60 -11.65 -4.29
N LYS A 243 -25.48 -12.81 -3.65
CA LYS A 243 -25.90 -14.11 -4.20
C LYS A 243 -27.32 -14.52 -3.80
N GLU A 244 -28.09 -13.59 -3.23
CA GLU A 244 -29.48 -13.78 -2.78
C GLU A 244 -29.63 -14.92 -1.73
N LYS A 245 -28.56 -15.23 -0.97
CA LYS A 245 -28.55 -16.29 0.06
C LYS A 245 -28.56 -15.70 1.47
N VAL A 246 -29.69 -15.09 1.83
CA VAL A 246 -29.89 -14.36 3.09
C VAL A 246 -29.63 -15.23 4.34
N ASP A 247 -29.99 -16.51 4.33
CA ASP A 247 -29.75 -17.42 5.45
C ASP A 247 -28.26 -17.61 5.77
N LYS A 248 -27.43 -17.65 4.72
CA LYS A 248 -25.97 -17.78 4.88
C LYS A 248 -25.36 -16.46 5.31
N ALA A 249 -25.87 -15.33 4.82
CA ALA A 249 -25.48 -14.00 5.28
C ALA A 249 -25.75 -13.83 6.78
N ARG A 250 -26.95 -14.22 7.25
CA ARG A 250 -27.32 -14.18 8.68
C ARG A 250 -26.36 -15.00 9.54
N LYS A 251 -26.03 -16.23 9.13
CA LYS A 251 -25.04 -17.07 9.85
C LYS A 251 -23.65 -16.44 9.88
N ALA A 252 -23.21 -15.81 8.79
CA ALA A 252 -21.93 -15.11 8.75
C ALA A 252 -21.91 -13.90 9.72
N PHE A 253 -22.98 -13.10 9.75
CA PHE A 253 -23.11 -12.01 10.72
C PHE A 253 -23.11 -12.51 12.17
N GLN A 254 -23.78 -13.64 12.45
CA GLN A 254 -23.77 -14.28 13.78
C GLN A 254 -22.40 -14.79 14.22
N GLN A 255 -21.50 -15.11 13.28
CA GLN A 255 -20.13 -15.51 13.58
C GLN A 255 -19.20 -14.31 13.77
N LEU A 256 -19.52 -13.18 13.13
CA LEU A 256 -18.70 -11.97 13.14
C LEU A 256 -19.02 -11.03 14.31
N TYR A 257 -20.30 -10.84 14.62
CA TYR A 257 -20.77 -9.94 15.68
C TYR A 257 -21.09 -10.71 16.96
N THR A 258 -20.50 -10.27 18.08
CA THR A 258 -20.71 -10.92 19.39
C THR A 258 -22.11 -10.61 19.94
N GLU A 259 -22.62 -9.40 19.71
CA GLU A 259 -23.93 -8.98 20.16
C GLU A 259 -25.02 -9.41 19.18
N ARG A 260 -25.85 -10.37 19.61
CA ARG A 260 -26.95 -10.92 18.79
C ARG A 260 -28.14 -9.97 18.62
N ALA A 261 -28.26 -8.96 19.48
CA ALA A 261 -29.40 -8.06 19.53
C ALA A 261 -29.54 -7.16 18.29
N ASP A 262 -28.42 -6.82 17.63
CA ASP A 262 -28.38 -5.93 16.45
C ASP A 262 -28.17 -6.67 15.11
N ILE A 263 -28.14 -8.01 15.10
CA ILE A 263 -27.85 -8.75 13.85
C ILE A 263 -28.96 -8.59 12.82
N ALA A 264 -30.22 -8.52 13.26
CA ALA A 264 -31.35 -8.34 12.36
C ALA A 264 -31.33 -6.95 11.72
N SER A 265 -31.10 -5.90 12.51
CA SER A 265 -31.00 -4.52 12.02
C SER A 265 -29.81 -4.33 11.08
N ILE A 266 -28.63 -4.89 11.40
CA ILE A 266 -27.44 -4.83 10.54
C ILE A 266 -27.67 -5.59 9.22
N LEU A 267 -28.34 -6.74 9.26
CA LEU A 267 -28.67 -7.50 8.06
C LEU A 267 -29.64 -6.75 7.15
N ASP A 268 -30.67 -6.15 7.73
CA ASP A 268 -31.68 -5.37 7.00
C ASP A 268 -31.05 -4.11 6.38
N GLU A 269 -30.20 -3.39 7.13
CA GLU A 269 -29.43 -2.25 6.62
C GLU A 269 -28.49 -2.65 5.46
N ALA A 270 -27.81 -3.80 5.58
CA ALA A 270 -26.93 -4.30 4.54
C ALA A 270 -27.69 -4.74 3.26
N ILE A 271 -28.89 -5.32 3.41
CA ILE A 271 -29.77 -5.68 2.28
C ILE A 271 -30.29 -4.40 1.62
N GLN A 272 -30.75 -3.43 2.40
CA GLN A 272 -31.25 -2.16 1.88
C GLN A 272 -30.14 -1.42 1.11
N THR A 273 -28.93 -1.33 1.67
CA THR A 273 -27.78 -0.69 1.01
C THR A 273 -27.44 -1.40 -0.32
N ASN A 274 -27.49 -2.73 -0.34
CA ASN A 274 -27.21 -3.48 -1.57
C ASN A 274 -28.30 -3.28 -2.64
N ASN A 275 -29.57 -3.21 -2.23
CA ASN A 275 -30.69 -2.93 -3.14
C ASN A 275 -30.61 -1.51 -3.70
N GLU A 276 -30.31 -0.52 -2.87
CA GLU A 276 -30.08 0.87 -3.29
C GLU A 276 -28.89 0.97 -4.26
N GLU A 277 -27.78 0.27 -4.00
CA GLU A 277 -26.65 0.19 -4.95
C GLU A 277 -27.06 -0.44 -6.29
N GLN A 278 -27.91 -1.47 -6.25
CA GLN A 278 -28.36 -2.20 -7.44
C GLN A 278 -29.36 -1.37 -8.27
N GLU A 279 -30.28 -0.67 -7.62
CA GLU A 279 -31.20 0.27 -8.25
C GLU A 279 -30.47 1.47 -8.86
N MET A 280 -29.44 1.98 -8.18
CA MET A 280 -28.58 3.03 -8.72
C MET A 280 -27.82 2.59 -9.97
N ARG A 281 -27.40 1.31 -10.03
CA ARG A 281 -26.76 0.72 -11.22
C ARG A 281 -27.75 0.48 -12.36
N SER A 282 -29.00 0.12 -12.09
CA SER A 282 -30.01 -0.14 -13.12
C SER A 282 -30.63 1.15 -13.68
N THR A 283 -30.76 2.20 -12.87
CA THR A 283 -31.45 3.44 -13.25
C THR A 283 -30.51 4.44 -13.95
N THR A 284 -29.19 4.32 -13.72
CA THR A 284 -28.19 5.23 -14.29
C THR A 284 -27.40 4.54 -15.39
N ARG A 285 -27.15 5.22 -16.53
CA ARG A 285 -26.27 4.74 -17.61
C ARG A 285 -24.98 4.13 -17.04
N GLU A 286 -24.65 2.90 -17.44
CA GLU A 286 -23.39 2.26 -17.06
C GLU A 286 -22.22 3.16 -17.46
N VAL A 287 -21.51 3.63 -16.44
CA VAL A 287 -20.38 4.55 -16.62
C VAL A 287 -19.22 3.77 -17.22
N GLY A 288 -18.56 4.24 -18.27
CA GLY A 288 -17.39 3.57 -18.84
C GLY A 288 -16.08 3.96 -18.12
N TYR A 289 -15.01 3.19 -18.30
CA TYR A 289 -13.65 3.65 -17.92
C TYR A 289 -13.25 4.94 -18.64
N ILE A 290 -13.77 5.16 -19.86
CA ILE A 290 -13.55 6.37 -20.65
C ILE A 290 -14.10 7.62 -19.93
N ASP A 291 -15.14 7.49 -19.11
CA ASP A 291 -15.73 8.63 -18.41
C ASP A 291 -14.83 9.15 -17.26
N CYS A 292 -13.84 8.36 -16.82
CA CYS A 292 -12.76 8.84 -15.94
C CYS A 292 -11.88 9.90 -16.62
N PHE A 293 -11.75 9.84 -17.96
CA PHE A 293 -10.87 10.70 -18.75
C PHE A 293 -11.58 11.91 -19.36
N ARG A 294 -12.86 12.15 -19.03
CA ARG A 294 -13.67 13.22 -19.62
C ARG A 294 -13.88 14.39 -18.66
N GLY A 295 -13.73 15.62 -19.19
CA GLY A 295 -14.12 16.86 -18.52
C GLY A 295 -13.52 17.02 -17.12
N THR A 296 -14.37 17.36 -16.14
CA THR A 296 -13.98 17.56 -14.74
C THR A 296 -13.43 16.28 -14.08
N ASN A 297 -13.84 15.10 -14.54
CA ASN A 297 -13.38 13.82 -14.01
C ASN A 297 -11.92 13.53 -14.39
N TRP A 298 -11.42 14.08 -15.50
CA TRP A 298 -10.00 13.97 -15.84
C TRP A 298 -9.11 14.59 -14.77
N ARG A 299 -9.47 15.78 -14.25
CA ARG A 299 -8.72 16.44 -13.17
C ARG A 299 -8.71 15.57 -11.91
N ARG A 300 -9.83 14.93 -11.57
CA ARG A 300 -9.92 14.01 -10.43
C ARG A 300 -9.05 12.77 -10.63
N THR A 301 -9.16 12.12 -11.78
CA THR A 301 -8.38 10.93 -12.13
C THR A 301 -6.88 11.25 -12.15
N ARG A 302 -6.47 12.41 -12.65
CA ARG A 302 -5.07 12.84 -12.66
C ARG A 302 -4.48 12.98 -11.26
N ILE A 303 -5.24 13.54 -10.31
CA ILE A 303 -4.79 13.60 -8.90
C ILE A 303 -4.63 12.19 -8.32
N VAL A 304 -5.56 11.27 -8.64
CA VAL A 304 -5.45 9.85 -8.21
C VAL A 304 -4.19 9.18 -8.78
N LEU A 305 -3.84 9.46 -10.05
CA LEU A 305 -2.61 8.97 -10.67
C LEU A 305 -1.37 9.52 -9.95
N TYR A 306 -1.33 10.83 -9.65
CA TYR A 306 -0.19 11.42 -8.92
C TYR A 306 -0.06 10.87 -7.50
N CYS A 307 -1.16 10.76 -6.75
CA CYS A 307 -1.15 10.20 -5.40
C CYS A 307 -0.66 8.74 -5.37
N ASN A 308 -1.01 7.94 -6.38
CA ASN A 308 -0.54 6.56 -6.48
C ASN A 308 0.88 6.45 -7.08
N GLY A 309 1.33 7.40 -7.90
CA GLY A 309 2.66 7.38 -8.52
C GLY A 309 3.77 8.00 -7.68
N VAL A 310 3.43 8.87 -6.72
CA VAL A 310 4.40 9.61 -5.90
C VAL A 310 5.36 8.67 -5.16
N ASN A 311 4.88 7.50 -4.74
CA ASN A 311 5.70 6.51 -4.02
C ASN A 311 6.92 6.06 -4.83
N GLN A 312 6.79 5.94 -6.16
CA GLN A 312 7.90 5.52 -7.02
C GLN A 312 8.84 6.68 -7.35
N LEU A 313 8.29 7.89 -7.59
CA LEU A 313 9.10 9.09 -7.83
C LEU A 313 9.95 9.46 -6.62
N LEU A 314 9.46 9.19 -5.42
CA LEU A 314 10.21 9.38 -4.20
C LEU A 314 11.31 8.32 -4.01
N GLY A 315 11.36 7.25 -4.78
CA GLY A 315 12.45 6.26 -4.72
C GLY A 315 12.18 5.06 -3.82
N SER A 316 10.92 4.65 -3.63
CA SER A 316 10.59 3.40 -2.92
C SER A 316 11.27 2.16 -3.51
N THR A 317 11.42 2.11 -4.84
CA THR A 317 12.15 1.03 -5.50
C THR A 317 13.66 1.03 -5.19
N PHE A 318 14.26 2.22 -5.05
CA PHE A 318 15.67 2.34 -4.65
C PHE A 318 15.85 1.93 -3.19
N ALA A 319 14.98 2.41 -2.30
CA ALA A 319 14.92 1.96 -0.90
C ALA A 319 14.80 0.43 -0.80
N GLY A 320 13.97 -0.18 -1.65
CA GLY A 320 13.79 -1.63 -1.71
C GLY A 320 15.08 -2.40 -2.03
N ASN A 321 16.00 -1.84 -2.82
CA ASN A 321 17.29 -2.46 -3.16
C ASN A 321 18.44 -1.99 -2.23
N GLY A 322 18.12 -1.32 -1.13
CA GLY A 322 19.10 -0.69 -0.24
C GLY A 322 20.20 -1.59 0.32
N PRO A 323 19.90 -2.79 0.84
CA PRO A 323 20.93 -3.66 1.40
C PRO A 323 22.02 -4.00 0.39
N TYR A 324 21.62 -4.39 -0.83
CA TYR A 324 22.54 -4.71 -1.92
C TYR A 324 23.34 -3.49 -2.38
N PHE A 325 22.67 -2.35 -2.52
CA PHE A 325 23.32 -1.08 -2.84
C PHE A 325 24.39 -0.68 -1.81
N LEU A 326 24.12 -0.83 -0.51
CA LEU A 326 25.05 -0.50 0.55
C LEU A 326 26.28 -1.42 0.54
N VAL A 327 26.12 -2.69 0.20
CA VAL A 327 27.23 -3.62 0.02
C VAL A 327 28.07 -3.25 -1.19
N ASN A 328 27.44 -2.95 -2.33
CA ASN A 328 28.15 -2.47 -3.52
C ASN A 328 28.90 -1.16 -3.28
N ALA A 329 28.37 -0.29 -2.41
CA ALA A 329 29.05 0.94 -2.01
C ALA A 329 30.28 0.68 -1.13
N GLY A 330 30.44 -0.53 -0.58
CA GLY A 330 31.61 -0.93 0.23
C GLY A 330 31.31 -1.22 1.70
N MET A 331 30.03 -1.25 2.12
CA MET A 331 29.68 -1.72 3.46
C MET A 331 29.75 -3.25 3.55
N THR A 332 30.15 -3.78 4.70
CA THR A 332 30.05 -5.22 4.98
C THR A 332 28.57 -5.66 4.98
N SER A 333 28.25 -6.84 4.45
CA SER A 333 26.86 -7.37 4.40
C SER A 333 26.15 -7.32 5.75
N LYS A 334 26.85 -7.63 6.86
CA LYS A 334 26.33 -7.53 8.22
C LYS A 334 25.87 -6.11 8.62
N ASN A 335 26.62 -5.08 8.22
CA ASN A 335 26.26 -3.70 8.54
C ASN A 335 25.10 -3.23 7.66
N ALA A 336 25.07 -3.62 6.38
CA ALA A 336 23.99 -3.31 5.47
C ALA A 336 22.65 -3.93 5.91
N THR A 337 22.67 -5.19 6.37
CA THR A 337 21.46 -5.84 6.92
C THR A 337 21.02 -5.23 8.24
N LEU A 338 21.95 -4.84 9.11
CA LEU A 338 21.65 -4.16 10.37
C LEU A 338 20.99 -2.79 10.15
N VAL A 339 21.53 -1.96 9.24
CA VAL A 339 20.94 -0.65 8.89
C VAL A 339 19.51 -0.83 8.38
N SER A 340 19.29 -1.85 7.56
CA SER A 340 17.99 -2.14 6.97
C SER A 340 16.99 -2.72 7.97
N GLU A 341 17.45 -3.46 8.98
CA GLU A 341 16.64 -3.93 10.12
C GLU A 341 16.16 -2.77 10.99
N ILE A 342 17.08 -1.91 11.43
CA ILE A 342 16.75 -0.67 12.17
C ILE A 342 15.77 0.16 11.35
N GLY A 343 16.02 0.21 10.04
CA GLY A 343 15.15 0.88 9.09
C GLY A 343 13.72 0.38 9.04
N GLY A 344 13.54 -0.93 8.94
CA GLY A 344 12.23 -1.58 9.01
C GLY A 344 11.49 -1.25 10.31
N ALA A 345 12.20 -1.25 11.44
CA ALA A 345 11.60 -0.95 12.74
C ALA A 345 11.14 0.51 12.82
N LEU A 346 11.99 1.45 12.36
CA LEU A 346 11.64 2.87 12.30
C LEU A 346 10.49 3.15 11.33
N ASN A 347 10.36 2.40 10.23
CA ASN A 347 9.23 2.55 9.31
C ASN A 347 7.90 2.13 9.97
N CYS A 348 7.89 1.06 10.77
CA CYS A 348 6.72 0.68 11.55
C CYS A 348 6.30 1.80 12.53
N VAL A 349 7.27 2.37 13.26
CA VAL A 349 7.02 3.48 14.20
C VAL A 349 6.53 4.72 13.46
N SER A 350 7.16 5.07 12.33
CA SER A 350 6.77 6.22 11.52
C SER A 350 5.34 6.09 11.02
N MET A 351 4.92 4.90 10.58
CA MET A 351 3.54 4.68 10.14
C MET A 351 2.53 4.96 11.27
N LEU A 352 2.82 4.56 12.50
CA LEU A 352 1.97 4.86 13.66
C LEU A 352 1.91 6.36 13.95
N VAL A 353 3.04 7.06 13.83
CA VAL A 353 3.10 8.52 13.96
C VAL A 353 2.28 9.20 12.87
N VAL A 354 2.34 8.73 11.63
CA VAL A 354 1.57 9.28 10.50
C VAL A 354 0.07 9.11 10.71
N PHE A 355 -0.39 7.99 11.26
CA PHE A 355 -1.80 7.83 11.63
C PHE A 355 -2.24 8.86 12.65
N TYR A 356 -1.41 9.15 13.65
CA TYR A 356 -1.70 10.23 14.59
C TYR A 356 -1.72 11.60 13.90
N LEU A 357 -0.72 11.90 13.05
CA LEU A 357 -0.63 13.17 12.33
C LEU A 357 -1.83 13.41 11.40
N LEU A 358 -2.40 12.37 10.79
CA LEU A 358 -3.60 12.46 9.95
C LEU A 358 -4.83 12.96 10.71
N THR A 359 -4.91 12.71 12.03
CA THR A 359 -6.02 13.22 12.86
C THR A 359 -5.87 14.71 13.17
N GLN A 360 -4.64 15.17 13.36
CA GLN A 360 -4.35 16.55 13.80
C GLN A 360 -4.16 17.51 12.63
N PHE A 361 -3.34 17.14 11.65
CA PHE A 361 -2.96 18.00 10.54
C PHE A 361 -3.80 17.76 9.29
N THR A 362 -3.65 18.65 8.31
CA THR A 362 -4.33 18.57 7.03
C THR A 362 -3.56 17.65 6.06
N ARG A 363 -4.27 16.91 5.19
CA ARG A 363 -3.67 15.83 4.40
C ARG A 363 -2.67 16.37 3.38
N ARG A 364 -2.98 17.50 2.75
CA ARG A 364 -2.10 18.16 1.77
C ARG A 364 -0.78 18.58 2.42
N SER A 365 -0.84 19.11 3.64
CA SER A 365 0.36 19.56 4.36
C SER A 365 1.29 18.40 4.67
N ILE A 366 0.77 17.28 5.20
CA ILE A 366 1.59 16.12 5.55
C ILE A 366 2.31 15.56 4.31
N ILE A 367 1.61 15.46 3.17
CA ILE A 367 2.20 14.98 1.90
C ILE A 367 3.32 15.91 1.43
N LEU A 368 3.07 17.22 1.42
CA LEU A 368 4.07 18.20 0.96
C LEU A 368 5.28 18.25 1.88
N TRP A 369 5.09 18.12 3.20
CA TRP A 369 6.18 18.00 4.17
C TRP A 369 7.02 16.75 3.92
N GLY A 370 6.37 15.59 3.73
CA GLY A 370 7.06 14.33 3.43
C GLY A 370 7.90 14.40 2.16
N VAL A 371 7.32 14.92 1.06
CA VAL A 371 8.04 15.07 -0.22
C VAL A 371 9.19 16.07 -0.12
N SER A 372 9.01 17.17 0.61
CA SER A 372 10.08 18.15 0.84
C SER A 372 11.24 17.54 1.63
N LEU A 373 10.94 16.76 2.66
CA LEU A 373 11.94 16.05 3.45
C LEU A 373 12.71 15.04 2.58
N CYS A 374 12.03 14.31 1.68
CA CYS A 374 12.71 13.45 0.71
C CYS A 374 13.73 14.24 -0.13
N ALA A 375 13.34 15.38 -0.69
CA ALA A 375 14.24 16.21 -1.50
C ALA A 375 15.45 16.70 -0.67
N VAL A 376 15.21 17.22 0.53
CA VAL A 376 16.28 17.73 1.41
C VAL A 376 17.25 16.63 1.82
N MET A 377 16.81 15.37 1.95
CA MET A 377 17.67 14.25 2.36
C MET A 377 18.37 13.56 1.18
N PHE A 378 17.77 13.56 -0.02
CA PHE A 378 18.40 13.00 -1.22
C PHE A 378 19.58 13.84 -1.73
N LEU A 379 19.53 15.16 -1.56
CA LEU A 379 20.62 16.06 -1.97
C LEU A 379 21.96 15.75 -1.25
N PRO A 380 22.05 15.73 0.10
CA PRO A 380 23.27 15.35 0.80
C PRO A 380 23.67 13.89 0.56
N MET A 381 22.72 12.98 0.29
CA MET A 381 23.05 11.61 -0.10
C MET A 381 23.80 11.58 -1.45
N GLY A 382 23.33 12.37 -2.43
CA GLY A 382 24.02 12.54 -3.72
C GLY A 382 25.41 13.14 -3.58
N ILE A 383 25.55 14.16 -2.72
CA ILE A 383 26.85 14.81 -2.42
C ILE A 383 27.81 13.82 -1.75
N ALA A 384 27.35 13.04 -0.78
CA ALA A 384 28.16 11.99 -0.15
C ALA A 384 28.63 10.95 -1.17
N GLY A 385 27.81 10.66 -2.19
CA GLY A 385 28.15 9.80 -3.32
C GLY A 385 29.30 10.30 -4.20
N CYS A 386 29.69 11.58 -4.10
CA CYS A 386 30.88 12.10 -4.78
C CYS A 386 32.19 11.77 -4.03
N PHE A 387 32.12 11.29 -2.79
CA PHE A 387 33.27 10.95 -1.95
C PHE A 387 33.27 9.46 -1.54
N PRO A 388 33.34 8.51 -2.49
CA PRO A 388 33.16 7.08 -2.22
C PRO A 388 34.25 6.45 -1.35
N SER A 389 35.43 7.08 -1.24
CA SER A 389 36.58 6.52 -0.51
C SER A 389 36.53 6.72 1.01
N SER A 390 35.54 7.45 1.55
CA SER A 390 35.42 7.72 2.99
C SER A 390 34.41 6.79 3.64
N SER A 391 34.81 6.10 4.71
CA SER A 391 33.90 5.29 5.53
C SER A 391 32.74 6.12 6.10
N ALA A 392 32.98 7.39 6.44
CA ALA A 392 31.93 8.30 6.90
C ALA A 392 30.88 8.56 5.81
N ALA A 393 31.29 8.71 4.55
CA ALA A 393 30.37 8.93 3.43
C ALA A 393 29.44 7.74 3.20
N LEU A 394 29.94 6.50 3.35
CA LEU A 394 29.13 5.29 3.23
C LEU A 394 28.05 5.19 4.31
N TRP A 395 28.41 5.47 5.56
CA TRP A 395 27.44 5.54 6.66
C TRP A 395 26.43 6.67 6.46
N THR A 396 26.87 7.83 5.99
CA THR A 396 25.97 8.94 5.66
C THR A 396 24.96 8.53 4.58
N ILE A 397 25.40 7.83 3.52
CA ILE A 397 24.50 7.34 2.46
C ILE A 397 23.46 6.37 3.02
N GLY A 398 23.87 5.37 3.81
CA GLY A 398 22.94 4.40 4.40
C GLY A 398 21.94 5.02 5.37
N ILE A 399 22.40 5.93 6.24
CA ILE A 399 21.54 6.62 7.21
C ILE A 399 20.55 7.53 6.47
N LEU A 400 20.99 8.31 5.49
CA LEU A 400 20.11 9.21 4.74
C LEU A 400 19.10 8.44 3.90
N MET A 401 19.52 7.34 3.26
CA MET A 401 18.63 6.45 2.54
C MET A 401 17.50 5.94 3.45
N GLN A 402 17.84 5.54 4.68
CA GLN A 402 16.85 5.08 5.63
C GLN A 402 15.97 6.22 6.15
N ALA A 403 16.56 7.37 6.48
CA ALA A 403 15.86 8.55 6.94
C ALA A 403 14.82 9.04 5.92
N VAL A 404 15.12 8.96 4.62
CA VAL A 404 14.18 9.27 3.54
C VAL A 404 12.93 8.39 3.62
N THR A 405 13.09 7.08 3.86
CA THR A 405 11.93 6.17 3.94
C THR A 405 11.08 6.46 5.19
N VAL A 406 11.73 6.68 6.33
CA VAL A 406 11.08 6.87 7.63
C VAL A 406 10.40 8.23 7.71
N LEU A 407 11.12 9.31 7.43
CA LEU A 407 10.64 10.68 7.64
C LEU A 407 9.96 11.27 6.40
N GLY A 408 10.25 10.73 5.22
CA GLY A 408 9.72 11.24 3.96
C GLY A 408 8.62 10.37 3.36
N PHE A 409 8.88 9.07 3.16
CA PHE A 409 7.93 8.21 2.43
C PHE A 409 6.69 7.91 3.24
N ALA A 410 6.83 7.49 4.50
CA ALA A 410 5.68 7.16 5.36
C ALA A 410 4.62 8.30 5.40
N PRO A 411 4.99 9.57 5.69
CA PRO A 411 4.01 10.68 5.67
C PRO A 411 3.53 11.06 4.27
N SER A 412 4.24 10.70 3.20
CA SER A 412 3.79 10.98 1.83
C SER A 412 2.78 9.96 1.33
N ILE A 413 3.05 8.66 1.51
CA ILE A 413 2.30 7.56 0.89
C ILE A 413 0.94 7.36 1.56
N GLY A 414 0.91 7.32 2.90
CA GLY A 414 -0.31 7.03 3.66
C GLY A 414 -1.45 8.04 3.37
N PRO A 415 -1.23 9.34 3.60
CA PRO A 415 -2.22 10.37 3.29
C PRO A 415 -2.54 10.45 1.79
N ALA A 416 -1.58 10.21 0.90
CA ALA A 416 -1.83 10.23 -0.55
C ALA A 416 -2.80 9.12 -0.97
N ALA A 417 -2.70 7.92 -0.41
CA ALA A 417 -3.65 6.85 -0.65
C ALA A 417 -5.08 7.24 -0.18
N ALA A 418 -5.18 7.91 0.96
CA ALA A 418 -6.46 8.38 1.49
C ALA A 418 -7.09 9.47 0.61
N VAL A 419 -6.29 10.45 0.14
CA VAL A 419 -6.72 11.48 -0.81
C VAL A 419 -7.14 10.86 -2.15
N ALA A 420 -6.40 9.87 -2.65
CA ALA A 420 -6.78 9.15 -3.86
C ALA A 420 -8.17 8.52 -3.71
N ALA A 421 -8.51 7.97 -2.54
CA ALA A 421 -9.80 7.32 -2.29
C ALA A 421 -10.99 8.31 -2.19
N GLU A 422 -10.74 9.58 -1.88
CA GLU A 422 -11.79 10.58 -1.63
C GLU A 422 -12.12 11.46 -2.84
N ILE A 423 -11.14 11.72 -3.71
CA ILE A 423 -11.28 12.62 -4.87
C ILE A 423 -12.24 12.10 -5.96
N PRO A 424 -12.23 10.81 -6.33
CA PRO A 424 -13.12 10.29 -7.34
C PRO A 424 -14.59 10.56 -7.01
N GLN A 425 -15.36 10.90 -8.04
CA GLN A 425 -16.82 10.94 -7.90
C GLN A 425 -17.32 9.55 -7.49
N LEU A 426 -18.31 9.48 -6.59
CA LEU A 426 -18.81 8.23 -6.01
C LEU A 426 -19.07 7.14 -7.07
N ARG A 427 -19.67 7.53 -8.20
CA ARG A 427 -19.99 6.64 -9.35
C ARG A 427 -18.78 6.09 -10.09
N LEU A 428 -17.69 6.87 -10.13
CA LEU A 428 -16.43 6.54 -10.81
C LEU A 428 -15.36 6.03 -9.85
N LYS A 429 -15.66 5.94 -8.55
CA LYS A 429 -14.68 5.69 -7.48
C LYS A 429 -13.90 4.41 -7.69
N SER A 430 -14.60 3.27 -7.85
CA SER A 430 -13.97 1.98 -8.09
C SER A 430 -13.11 1.97 -9.37
N LYS A 431 -13.60 2.59 -10.45
CA LYS A 431 -12.89 2.65 -11.74
C LYS A 431 -11.65 3.52 -11.68
N SER A 432 -11.76 4.73 -11.12
CA SER A 432 -10.63 5.65 -10.95
C SER A 432 -9.57 5.07 -10.02
N GLN A 433 -9.97 4.38 -8.95
CA GLN A 433 -9.06 3.67 -8.05
C GLN A 433 -8.32 2.55 -8.77
N SER A 434 -9.03 1.75 -9.58
CA SER A 434 -8.42 0.67 -10.36
C SER A 434 -7.39 1.21 -11.37
N ILE A 435 -7.67 2.34 -12.03
CA ILE A 435 -6.71 3.03 -12.90
C ILE A 435 -5.49 3.50 -12.09
N GLY A 436 -5.70 4.06 -10.89
CA GLY A 436 -4.64 4.48 -9.97
C GLY A 436 -3.70 3.33 -9.57
N PHE A 437 -4.26 2.18 -9.19
CA PHE A 437 -3.47 0.99 -8.85
C PHE A 437 -2.74 0.41 -10.07
N LEU A 438 -3.40 0.33 -11.23
CA LEU A 438 -2.75 -0.10 -12.47
C LEU A 438 -1.55 0.81 -12.79
N PHE A 439 -1.72 2.11 -12.66
CA PHE A 439 -0.63 3.08 -12.84
C PHE A 439 0.50 2.85 -11.83
N ASN A 440 0.18 2.61 -10.55
CA ASN A 440 1.19 2.28 -9.55
C ASN A 440 2.01 1.03 -9.91
N PHE A 441 1.36 -0.07 -10.31
CA PHE A 441 2.05 -1.31 -10.68
C PHE A 441 2.89 -1.16 -11.95
N LEU A 442 2.37 -0.50 -12.99
CA LEU A 442 3.11 -0.23 -14.23
C LEU A 442 4.32 0.66 -13.95
N PHE A 443 4.12 1.74 -13.20
CA PHE A 443 5.18 2.67 -12.86
C PHE A 443 6.20 2.03 -11.92
N SER A 444 5.77 1.18 -10.98
CA SER A 444 6.66 0.35 -10.16
C SER A 444 7.49 -0.60 -11.00
N THR A 445 6.88 -1.26 -12.00
CA THR A 445 7.58 -2.18 -12.92
C THR A 445 8.67 -1.45 -13.68
N ILE A 446 8.38 -0.25 -14.19
CA ILE A 446 9.34 0.61 -14.88
C ILE A 446 10.53 0.92 -13.96
N TRP A 447 10.28 1.46 -12.76
CA TRP A 447 11.36 1.78 -11.82
C TRP A 447 12.14 0.54 -11.39
N ASN A 448 11.48 -0.59 -11.13
CA ASN A 448 12.16 -1.85 -10.79
C ASN A 448 12.99 -2.40 -11.95
N ALA A 449 12.61 -2.08 -13.18
CA ALA A 449 13.42 -2.43 -14.34
C ALA A 449 14.68 -1.56 -14.42
N PHE A 450 14.56 -0.24 -14.23
CA PHE A 450 15.64 0.73 -14.43
C PHE A 450 16.62 0.85 -13.27
N VAL A 451 16.15 0.81 -12.02
CA VAL A 451 16.97 1.13 -10.83
C VAL A 451 18.19 0.21 -10.68
N PRO A 452 18.09 -1.13 -10.90
CA PRO A 452 19.26 -2.00 -10.89
C PRO A 452 20.34 -1.62 -11.91
N TYR A 453 20.00 -1.19 -13.12
CA TYR A 453 20.98 -0.74 -14.11
C TYR A 453 21.69 0.55 -13.69
N LEU A 454 21.03 1.38 -12.88
CA LEU A 454 21.61 2.64 -12.42
C LEU A 454 22.67 2.45 -11.34
N PHE A 455 22.46 1.52 -10.40
CA PHE A 455 23.36 1.34 -9.26
C PHE A 455 24.36 0.19 -9.38
N ASN A 456 24.15 -0.80 -10.25
CA ASN A 456 25.08 -1.92 -10.35
C ASN A 456 26.41 -1.50 -11.02
N ALA A 457 27.49 -2.16 -10.61
CA ALA A 457 28.85 -1.87 -11.05
C ALA A 457 29.17 -2.34 -12.48
N ASP A 458 28.35 -3.24 -13.03
CA ASP A 458 28.43 -3.75 -14.41
C ASP A 458 27.91 -2.73 -15.44
N GLU A 459 27.09 -1.77 -15.01
CA GLU A 459 26.36 -0.84 -15.88
C GLU A 459 26.71 0.62 -15.53
N ALA A 460 25.73 1.45 -15.12
CA ALA A 460 25.96 2.88 -14.94
C ALA A 460 26.79 3.23 -13.69
N ASN A 461 26.90 2.31 -12.73
CA ASN A 461 27.70 2.44 -11.49
C ASN A 461 27.59 3.81 -10.82
N LEU A 462 26.37 4.36 -10.74
CA LEU A 462 26.16 5.71 -10.20
C LEU A 462 26.42 5.78 -8.69
N GLY A 463 26.45 4.64 -8.00
CA GLY A 463 26.70 4.58 -6.56
C GLY A 463 25.79 5.55 -5.78
N GLY A 464 26.36 6.27 -4.81
CA GLY A 464 25.63 7.28 -4.04
C GLY A 464 25.07 8.45 -4.86
N LYS A 465 25.56 8.69 -6.09
CA LYS A 465 25.05 9.78 -6.97
C LYS A 465 23.60 9.57 -7.40
N MET A 466 23.05 8.37 -7.19
CA MET A 466 21.61 8.08 -7.27
C MET A 466 20.76 9.10 -6.49
N GLY A 467 21.29 9.68 -5.41
CA GLY A 467 20.61 10.74 -4.68
C GLY A 467 20.27 11.97 -5.54
N PHE A 468 21.06 12.32 -6.55
CA PHE A 468 20.74 13.44 -7.44
C PHE A 468 19.53 13.14 -8.34
N ILE A 469 19.39 11.90 -8.81
CA ILE A 469 18.24 11.48 -9.62
C ILE A 469 16.97 11.59 -8.79
N PHE A 470 16.99 11.01 -7.58
CA PHE A 470 15.82 11.03 -6.70
C PHE A 470 15.54 12.40 -6.08
N PHE A 471 16.55 13.25 -5.94
CA PHE A 471 16.37 14.67 -5.63
C PHE A 471 15.58 15.38 -6.73
N ALA A 472 15.98 15.22 -7.99
CA ALA A 472 15.31 15.84 -9.13
C ALA A 472 13.85 15.36 -9.25
N THR A 473 13.60 14.06 -9.09
CA THR A 473 12.23 13.52 -9.12
C THR A 473 11.39 13.94 -7.91
N ALA A 474 12.00 14.09 -6.72
CA ALA A 474 11.30 14.60 -5.53
C ALA A 474 10.91 16.08 -5.69
N VAL A 475 11.80 16.93 -6.22
CA VAL A 475 11.49 18.34 -6.51
C VAL A 475 10.41 18.46 -7.57
N PHE A 476 10.47 17.66 -8.63
CA PHE A 476 9.43 17.61 -9.65
C PHE A 476 8.07 17.15 -9.08
N SER A 477 8.08 16.12 -8.23
CA SER A 477 6.88 15.65 -7.53
C SER A 477 6.30 16.72 -6.61
N PHE A 478 7.17 17.44 -5.88
CA PHE A 478 6.75 18.54 -5.02
C PHE A 478 6.05 19.63 -5.84
N ALA A 479 6.63 20.04 -6.98
CA ALA A 479 6.04 21.05 -7.84
C ALA A 479 4.63 20.64 -8.32
N ILE A 480 4.48 19.41 -8.82
CA ILE A 480 3.18 18.92 -9.29
C ILE A 480 2.15 18.89 -8.15
N LEU A 481 2.52 18.29 -7.00
CA LEU A 481 1.61 18.17 -5.87
C LEU A 481 1.27 19.54 -5.29
N TRP A 482 2.20 20.48 -5.30
CA TRP A 482 1.94 21.85 -4.84
C TRP A 482 0.86 22.56 -5.67
N TYR A 483 0.79 22.30 -6.98
CA TYR A 483 -0.21 22.88 -7.88
C TYR A 483 -1.53 22.10 -7.91
N GLU A 484 -1.49 20.77 -7.93
CA GLU A 484 -2.66 19.95 -8.23
C GLU A 484 -3.36 19.36 -7.00
N LEU A 485 -2.65 19.12 -5.91
CA LEU A 485 -3.17 18.42 -4.74
C LEU A 485 -4.14 19.32 -3.95
N PRO A 486 -5.44 18.99 -3.87
CA PRO A 486 -6.38 19.72 -3.04
C PRO A 486 -6.28 19.27 -1.58
N GLU A 487 -6.82 20.08 -0.68
CA GLU A 487 -7.12 19.63 0.69
C GLU A 487 -8.47 18.91 0.70
N THR A 488 -8.56 17.74 1.34
CA THR A 488 -9.80 16.93 1.43
C THR A 488 -10.24 16.68 2.86
N LYS A 489 -9.45 17.06 3.86
CA LYS A 489 -9.82 16.88 5.27
C LYS A 489 -11.11 17.66 5.59
N ASP A 490 -12.05 16.95 6.20
CA ASP A 490 -13.35 17.45 6.66
C ASP A 490 -14.25 18.03 5.56
N ILE A 491 -14.03 17.68 4.29
CA ILE A 491 -14.89 18.08 3.16
C ILE A 491 -15.78 16.91 2.74
N THR A 492 -17.08 17.14 2.65
CA THR A 492 -18.06 16.14 2.23
C THR A 492 -17.98 15.84 0.72
N TYR A 493 -18.48 14.67 0.30
CA TYR A 493 -18.50 14.30 -1.12
C TYR A 493 -19.33 15.26 -1.99
N SER A 494 -20.43 15.81 -1.47
CA SER A 494 -21.27 16.78 -2.17
C SER A 494 -20.55 18.12 -2.37
N GLN A 495 -19.87 18.62 -1.34
CA GLN A 495 -19.03 19.81 -1.43
C GLN A 495 -17.87 19.60 -2.41
N LEU A 496 -17.17 18.46 -2.35
CA LEU A 496 -16.12 18.11 -3.32
C LEU A 496 -16.68 18.13 -4.75
N ASP A 497 -17.87 17.56 -4.96
CA ASP A 497 -18.51 17.56 -6.27
C ASP A 497 -18.77 18.98 -6.79
N HIS A 498 -19.28 19.87 -5.95
CA HIS A 498 -19.48 21.27 -6.27
C HIS A 498 -18.17 22.01 -6.58
N LEU A 499 -17.13 21.83 -5.76
CA LEU A 499 -15.81 22.47 -5.94
C LEU A 499 -15.15 22.06 -7.26
N PHE A 500 -15.21 20.78 -7.59
CA PHE A 500 -14.68 20.28 -8.87
C PHE A 500 -15.51 20.78 -10.05
N HIS A 501 -16.84 20.83 -9.94
CA HIS A 501 -17.72 21.35 -10.99
C HIS A 501 -17.42 22.82 -11.30
N ASN A 502 -17.24 23.63 -10.26
CA ASN A 502 -16.90 25.05 -10.36
C ASN A 502 -15.42 25.31 -10.69
N ARG A 503 -14.63 24.25 -10.92
CA ARG A 503 -13.20 24.32 -11.30
C ARG A 503 -12.34 25.15 -10.36
N VAL A 504 -12.67 25.16 -9.06
CA VAL A 504 -11.91 25.91 -8.04
C VAL A 504 -10.43 25.51 -8.07
N PRO A 505 -9.46 26.43 -7.91
CA PRO A 505 -8.05 26.07 -7.81
C PRO A 505 -7.79 25.16 -6.60
N ALA A 506 -6.95 24.13 -6.73
CA ALA A 506 -6.72 23.12 -5.67
C ALA A 506 -6.31 23.75 -4.32
N ARG A 507 -5.66 24.92 -4.36
CA ARG A 507 -5.21 25.66 -3.18
C ARG A 507 -6.34 26.30 -2.37
N GLN A 508 -7.46 26.61 -3.00
CA GLN A 508 -8.60 27.31 -2.41
C GLN A 508 -9.73 26.35 -2.00
N PHE A 509 -9.50 25.03 -2.09
CA PHE A 509 -10.52 24.04 -1.73
C PHE A 509 -11.01 24.20 -0.30
N ARG A 510 -10.09 24.43 0.65
CA ARG A 510 -10.46 24.61 2.05
C ARG A 510 -11.27 25.88 2.27
N SER A 511 -10.80 27.04 1.79
CA SER A 511 -11.52 28.31 1.96
C SER A 511 -12.89 28.29 1.29
N ALA A 512 -12.97 27.75 0.08
CA ALA A 512 -14.23 27.63 -0.65
C ALA A 512 -15.21 26.63 -0.01
N ALA A 513 -14.72 25.56 0.63
CA ALA A 513 -15.56 24.64 1.39
C ALA A 513 -16.15 25.33 2.64
N THR A 514 -15.32 26.08 3.38
CA THR A 514 -15.77 26.81 4.57
C THR A 514 -16.77 27.92 4.21
N GLU A 515 -16.61 28.58 3.06
CA GLU A 515 -17.61 29.52 2.54
C GLU A 515 -18.95 28.82 2.27
N ILE A 516 -18.95 27.65 1.63
CA ILE A 516 -20.17 26.87 1.37
C ILE A 516 -20.90 26.52 2.68
N GLU A 517 -20.16 26.11 3.72
CA GLU A 517 -20.72 25.82 5.05
C GLU A 517 -21.27 27.08 5.73
N ALA A 518 -20.56 28.20 5.64
CA ALA A 518 -21.06 29.47 6.18
C ALA A 518 -22.35 29.93 5.46
N PHE A 519 -22.47 29.66 4.16
CA PHE A 519 -23.68 29.96 3.40
C PHE A 519 -24.85 29.03 3.70
N SER A 520 -24.62 27.74 4.02
CA SER A 520 -25.71 26.86 4.49
C SER A 520 -26.17 27.25 5.89
N ASN A 521 -25.23 27.54 6.79
CA ASN A 521 -25.53 27.89 8.17
C ASN A 521 -26.19 29.28 8.34
N ASN A 522 -26.03 30.20 7.39
CA ASN A 522 -26.74 31.48 7.37
C ASN A 522 -28.13 31.40 6.70
N LYS A 523 -28.48 30.27 6.09
CA LYS A 523 -29.79 30.03 5.48
C LYS A 523 -30.69 29.16 6.35
N ALA A 524 -30.11 28.37 7.26
CA ALA A 524 -30.78 27.80 8.42
C ALA A 524 -30.91 28.86 9.53
#